data_AF-A0A851ESY1-F1
#
_entry.id   AF-A0A851ESY1-F1
#
_cell.length_a   1.000
_cell.length_b   1.000
_cell.length_c   1.000
_cell.angle_alpha   90.00
_cell.angle_beta   90.00
_cell.angle_gamma   90.00
#
_symmetry.space_group_name_H-M   'P 1'
#
loop_
_entity.id
_entity.type
_entity.pdbx_description
1 polymer ?
#
loop_
_entity_poly.entity_id
_entity_poly.type
_entity_poly.pdbx_seq_one_letter_code
_entity_poly.pdbx_strand_id
1 'polypeptide(L)'
;AAQLLMPACAEVLCILGAGVQAYSHYEIFTELFTFKEVRIWNRTPERAVKFASSVHGPVRVCSSAQEAVTGADVIVTVTMATAPILSGAWVKPGAHINAVGACRPNWRELDDKLMKNSVLFVDSREAARTESGDVILSGAEIFAELGEVLKGIKPALPEKTTVFKSLG
;
A
#
# COMPACT_ATOMS: atom_id res chain seq x y z
N ALA A 1 -9.29 5.88 -1.17
CA ALA A 1 -9.16 4.53 -0.60
C ALA A 1 -8.91 4.58 0.90
N ALA A 2 -7.78 5.13 1.32
CA ALA A 2 -7.38 5.24 2.73
C ALA A 2 -8.50 5.68 3.70
N GLN A 3 -9.19 6.80 3.44
CA GLN A 3 -10.28 7.29 4.31
C GLN A 3 -11.41 6.27 4.56
N LEU A 4 -11.64 5.35 3.62
CA LEU A 4 -12.72 4.35 3.72
C LEU A 4 -12.23 3.02 4.27
N LEU A 5 -11.00 2.63 3.93
CA LEU A 5 -10.50 1.26 4.06
C LEU A 5 -9.47 1.09 5.17
N MET A 6 -8.93 2.18 5.73
CA MET A 6 -8.00 2.11 6.86
C MET A 6 -8.70 1.67 8.14
N PRO A 7 -7.97 0.97 9.04
CA PRO A 7 -8.51 0.65 10.36
C PRO A 7 -8.82 1.94 11.13
N ALA A 8 -9.86 1.89 11.99
CA ALA A 8 -10.36 3.06 12.71
C ALA A 8 -9.32 3.76 13.60
N CYS A 9 -8.32 3.01 14.08
CA CYS A 9 -7.21 3.52 14.87
C CYS A 9 -5.90 3.23 14.15
N ALA A 10 -5.65 3.94 13.04
CA ALA A 10 -4.40 3.88 12.31
C ALA A 10 -3.36 4.81 12.95
N GLU A 11 -2.29 4.26 13.52
CA GLU A 11 -1.25 5.03 14.22
C GLU A 11 0.10 4.98 13.50
N VAL A 12 0.36 3.94 12.70
CA VAL A 12 1.64 3.72 12.03
C VAL A 12 1.46 3.68 10.52
N LEU A 13 2.09 4.63 9.82
CA LEU A 13 2.21 4.66 8.36
C LEU A 13 3.56 4.08 7.93
N CYS A 14 3.56 3.22 6.92
CA CYS A 14 4.77 2.72 6.28
C CYS A 14 4.73 3.00 4.77
N ILE A 15 5.83 3.54 4.24
CA ILE A 15 6.02 3.78 2.80
C ILE A 15 7.15 2.88 2.29
N LEU A 16 6.86 2.05 1.29
CA LEU A 16 7.85 1.26 0.55
C LEU A 16 8.11 1.96 -0.78
N GLY A 17 9.30 2.54 -0.91
CA GLY A 17 9.72 3.37 -2.04
C GLY A 17 9.99 4.81 -1.64
N ALA A 18 10.97 5.43 -2.30
CA ALA A 18 11.38 6.82 -2.06
C ALA A 18 11.38 7.64 -3.38
N GLY A 19 10.45 7.35 -4.28
CA GLY A 19 10.27 8.05 -5.56
C GLY A 19 9.29 9.21 -5.47
N VAL A 20 8.92 9.79 -6.62
CA VAL A 20 7.97 10.93 -6.71
C VAL A 20 6.65 10.63 -5.99
N GLN A 21 6.08 9.45 -6.21
CA GLN A 21 4.83 9.03 -5.59
C GLN A 21 4.92 8.97 -4.05
N ALA A 22 6.09 8.63 -3.49
CA ALA A 22 6.27 8.61 -2.04
C ALA A 22 6.12 10.01 -1.42
N TYR A 23 6.59 11.06 -2.10
CA TYR A 23 6.48 12.44 -1.60
C TYR A 23 5.03 12.90 -1.60
N SER A 24 4.32 12.71 -2.71
CA SER A 24 2.91 13.10 -2.81
C SER A 24 2.03 12.32 -1.83
N HIS A 25 2.29 11.01 -1.65
CA HIS A 25 1.57 10.22 -0.66
C HIS A 25 1.90 10.68 0.76
N TYR A 26 3.17 10.96 1.08
CA TYR A 26 3.51 11.45 2.41
C TYR A 26 2.80 12.75 2.73
N GLU A 27 2.88 13.74 1.84
CA GLU A 27 2.29 15.07 2.03
C GLU A 27 0.78 14.98 2.30
N ILE A 28 0.03 14.27 1.45
CA ILE A 28 -1.42 14.18 1.62
C ILE A 28 -1.80 13.31 2.83
N PHE A 29 -1.01 12.28 3.17
CA PHE A 29 -1.32 11.44 4.33
C PHE A 29 -1.05 12.15 5.65
N THR A 30 0.02 12.94 5.76
CA THR A 30 0.30 13.72 6.97
C THR A 30 -0.58 14.96 7.11
N GLU A 31 -1.15 15.45 6.01
CA GLU A 31 -2.17 16.50 6.03
C GLU A 31 -3.54 15.97 6.47
N LEU A 32 -3.97 14.82 5.94
CA LEU A 32 -5.31 14.28 6.20
C LEU A 32 -5.40 13.42 7.47
N PHE A 33 -4.29 12.83 7.93
CA PHE A 33 -4.29 11.88 9.03
C PHE A 33 -3.15 12.15 10.02
N THR A 34 -3.41 11.84 11.29
CA THR A 34 -2.43 11.95 12.36
C THR A 34 -1.84 10.58 12.68
N PHE A 35 -0.64 10.32 12.19
CA PHE A 35 0.14 9.13 12.55
C PHE A 35 1.08 9.43 13.72
N LYS A 36 1.24 8.48 14.64
CA LYS A 36 2.25 8.53 15.72
C LYS A 36 3.64 8.23 15.19
N GLU A 37 3.74 7.42 14.15
CA GLU A 37 5.01 7.03 13.53
C GLU A 37 4.84 6.93 12.01
N VAL A 38 5.79 7.50 11.27
CA VAL A 38 5.93 7.28 9.83
C VAL A 38 7.25 6.56 9.56
N ARG A 39 7.19 5.48 8.78
CA ARG A 39 8.33 4.64 8.42
C ARG A 39 8.54 4.66 6.92
N ILE A 40 9.80 4.55 6.51
CA ILE A 40 10.15 4.39 5.10
C ILE A 40 11.19 3.30 4.92
N TRP A 41 11.01 2.51 3.87
CA TRP A 41 12.05 1.65 3.34
C TRP A 41 12.19 1.87 1.84
N ASN A 42 13.43 1.80 1.35
CA ASN A 42 13.71 1.81 -0.08
C ASN A 42 14.90 0.88 -0.36
N ARG A 43 14.88 0.18 -1.51
CA ARG A 43 15.97 -0.71 -1.94
C ARG A 43 17.35 -0.06 -1.91
N THR A 44 17.42 1.23 -2.24
CA THR A 44 18.63 2.07 -2.14
C THR A 44 18.50 2.92 -0.87
N PRO A 45 19.18 2.58 0.24
CA PRO A 45 19.00 3.22 1.55
C PRO A 45 19.21 4.73 1.51
N GLU A 46 20.16 5.21 0.70
CA GLU A 46 20.50 6.62 0.57
C GLU A 46 19.29 7.46 0.09
N ARG A 47 18.41 6.87 -0.72
CA ARG A 47 17.18 7.54 -1.17
C ARG A 47 16.15 7.65 -0.05
N ALA A 48 16.05 6.64 0.81
CA ALA A 48 15.17 6.69 1.99
C ALA A 48 15.66 7.74 3.00
N VAL A 49 16.97 7.82 3.22
CA VAL A 49 17.58 8.89 4.05
C VAL A 49 17.32 10.26 3.44
N LYS A 50 17.55 10.43 2.13
CA LYS A 50 17.25 11.69 1.44
C LYS A 50 15.79 12.08 1.60
N PHE A 51 14.87 11.13 1.40
CA PHE A 51 13.44 11.33 1.60
C PHE A 51 13.15 11.83 3.01
N ALA A 52 13.60 11.11 4.04
CA ALA A 52 13.36 11.46 5.44
C ALA A 52 13.92 12.85 5.81
N SER A 53 15.05 13.25 5.20
CA SER A 53 15.62 14.59 5.40
C SER A 53 14.93 15.72 4.61
N SER A 54 14.14 15.38 3.59
CA SER A 54 13.52 16.37 2.69
C SER A 54 12.07 16.69 3.05
N VAL A 55 11.38 15.79 3.75
CA VAL A 55 9.98 15.96 4.13
C VAL A 55 9.83 16.67 5.47
N HIS A 56 8.65 17.23 5.73
CA HIS A 56 8.34 17.83 7.02
C HIS A 56 8.02 16.74 8.04
N GLY A 57 8.60 16.80 9.24
CA GLY A 57 8.30 15.85 10.32
C GLY A 57 9.19 14.60 10.37
N PRO A 58 9.10 13.82 11.46
CA PRO A 58 9.99 12.69 11.69
C PRO A 58 9.59 11.48 10.84
N VAL A 59 10.56 10.94 10.09
CA VAL A 59 10.40 9.68 9.36
C VAL A 59 11.50 8.71 9.78
N ARG A 60 11.10 7.53 10.25
CA ARG A 60 12.03 6.45 10.58
C ARG A 60 12.45 5.71 9.33
N VAL A 61 13.75 5.73 9.02
CA VAL A 61 14.33 4.93 7.95
C VAL A 61 14.57 3.50 8.45
N CYS A 62 13.95 2.53 7.79
CA CYS A 62 14.09 1.11 8.12
C CYS A 62 15.11 0.43 7.19
N SER A 63 15.77 -0.60 7.72
CA SER A 63 16.82 -1.36 7.03
C SER A 63 16.26 -2.41 6.07
N SER A 64 15.04 -2.88 6.30
CA SER A 64 14.35 -3.88 5.48
C SER A 64 12.86 -3.55 5.31
N ALA A 65 12.26 -4.08 4.24
CA ALA A 65 10.82 -3.96 4.02
C ALA A 65 10.03 -4.59 5.17
N GLN A 66 10.50 -5.73 5.70
CA GLN A 66 9.90 -6.40 6.86
C GLN A 66 9.90 -5.51 8.10
N GLU A 67 11.03 -4.88 8.43
CA GLU A 67 11.12 -3.95 9.57
C GLU A 67 10.11 -2.80 9.41
N ALA A 68 10.00 -2.24 8.20
CA ALA A 68 9.11 -1.11 7.94
C ALA A 68 7.64 -1.46 8.15
N VAL A 69 7.19 -2.60 7.62
CA VAL A 69 5.77 -2.98 7.64
C VAL A 69 5.31 -3.68 8.93
N THR A 70 6.24 -4.19 9.74
CA THR A 70 5.87 -4.93 10.96
C THR A 70 5.13 -4.02 11.94
N GLY A 71 3.85 -4.29 12.15
CA GLY A 71 2.98 -3.48 13.00
C GLY A 71 2.47 -2.18 12.37
N ALA A 72 2.70 -1.96 11.07
CA ALA A 72 2.12 -0.84 10.33
C ALA A 72 0.61 -1.04 10.15
N ASP A 73 -0.17 0.01 10.36
CA ASP A 73 -1.62 0.02 10.13
C ASP A 73 -1.95 0.34 8.67
N VAL A 74 -1.10 1.16 8.07
CA VAL A 74 -1.25 1.65 6.71
C VAL A 74 0.06 1.48 5.97
N ILE A 75 0.03 0.83 4.82
CA ILE A 75 1.21 0.57 4.00
C ILE A 75 0.96 1.16 2.61
N VAL A 76 1.94 1.89 2.08
CA VAL A 76 1.92 2.44 0.72
C VAL A 76 3.08 1.80 -0.05
N THR A 77 2.78 1.10 -1.15
CA THR A 77 3.82 0.56 -2.05
C THR A 77 3.85 1.38 -3.33
N VAL A 78 4.98 2.06 -3.54
CA VAL A 78 5.20 3.04 -4.62
C VAL A 78 6.57 2.80 -5.26
N THR A 79 6.86 1.53 -5.59
CA THR A 79 8.14 1.10 -6.17
C THR A 79 7.99 0.66 -7.63
N MET A 80 9.15 0.51 -8.28
CA MET A 80 9.28 -0.12 -9.59
C MET A 80 9.78 -1.57 -9.45
N ALA A 81 9.39 -2.26 -8.37
CA ALA A 81 9.75 -3.65 -8.17
C ALA A 81 9.04 -4.54 -9.20
N THR A 82 9.78 -5.53 -9.71
CA THR A 82 9.27 -6.53 -10.64
C THR A 82 8.96 -7.86 -9.96
N ALA A 83 9.36 -7.99 -8.68
CA ALA A 83 9.14 -9.16 -7.85
C ALA A 83 8.63 -8.71 -6.46
N PRO A 84 7.83 -9.54 -5.77
CA PRO A 84 7.23 -9.18 -4.49
C PRO A 84 8.24 -8.66 -3.46
N ILE A 85 7.96 -7.49 -2.91
CA ILE A 85 8.73 -6.84 -1.83
C ILE A 85 7.97 -6.81 -0.51
N LEU A 86 6.64 -7.02 -0.55
CA LEU A 86 5.78 -7.08 0.61
C LEU A 86 5.19 -8.48 0.75
N SER A 87 5.56 -9.17 1.84
CA SER A 87 4.95 -10.44 2.18
C SER A 87 3.78 -10.28 3.12
N GLY A 88 2.67 -10.98 2.84
CA GLY A 88 1.50 -11.04 3.72
C GLY A 88 1.80 -11.64 5.09
N ALA A 89 2.94 -12.32 5.27
CA ALA A 89 3.37 -12.81 6.59
C ALA A 89 3.83 -11.70 7.54
N TRP A 90 4.20 -10.53 7.01
CA TRP A 90 4.70 -9.39 7.81
C TRP A 90 3.62 -8.36 8.12
N VAL A 91 2.50 -8.43 7.40
CA VAL A 91 1.41 -7.46 7.45
C VAL A 91 0.60 -7.70 8.73
N LYS A 92 0.36 -6.61 9.48
CA LYS A 92 -0.53 -6.63 10.64
C LYS A 92 -1.95 -7.02 10.21
N PRO A 93 -2.63 -7.94 10.90
CA PRO A 93 -4.05 -8.21 10.66
C PRO A 93 -4.88 -6.93 10.78
N GLY A 94 -5.70 -6.63 9.77
CA GLY A 94 -6.49 -5.39 9.72
C GLY A 94 -5.76 -4.19 9.10
N ALA A 95 -4.51 -4.35 8.63
CA ALA A 95 -3.81 -3.29 7.95
C ALA A 95 -4.41 -2.99 6.57
N HIS A 96 -4.31 -1.74 6.15
CA HIS A 96 -4.69 -1.28 4.82
C HIS A 96 -3.46 -1.02 3.96
N ILE A 97 -3.46 -1.55 2.74
CA ILE A 97 -2.37 -1.41 1.78
C ILE A 97 -2.87 -0.61 0.57
N ASN A 98 -2.19 0.48 0.24
CA ASN A 98 -2.32 1.17 -1.05
C ASN A 98 -1.19 0.70 -1.96
N ALA A 99 -1.53 -0.15 -2.92
CA ALA A 99 -0.60 -0.70 -3.89
C ALA A 99 -0.66 0.08 -5.19
N VAL A 100 0.32 0.97 -5.40
CA VAL A 100 0.33 1.96 -6.49
C VAL A 100 1.42 1.64 -7.51
N GLY A 101 2.49 0.94 -7.12
CA GLY A 101 3.52 0.46 -8.04
C GLY A 101 3.05 -0.74 -8.87
N ALA A 102 3.99 -1.35 -9.62
CA ALA A 102 3.74 -2.55 -10.43
C ALA A 102 2.51 -2.48 -11.36
N CYS A 103 2.41 -1.42 -12.17
CA CYS A 103 1.37 -1.24 -13.20
C CYS A 103 1.75 -1.91 -14.52
N ARG A 104 2.30 -3.13 -14.45
CA ARG A 104 2.63 -3.97 -15.61
C ARG A 104 2.19 -5.40 -15.31
N PRO A 105 1.68 -6.15 -16.31
CA PRO A 105 1.06 -7.45 -16.10
C PRO A 105 2.02 -8.53 -15.57
N ASN A 106 3.33 -8.27 -15.67
CA ASN A 106 4.39 -9.16 -15.22
C ASN A 106 5.18 -8.59 -14.03
N TRP A 107 4.78 -7.44 -13.47
CA TRP A 107 5.44 -6.84 -12.31
C TRP A 107 4.59 -7.03 -11.06
N ARG A 108 5.27 -7.18 -9.92
CA ARG A 108 4.60 -7.38 -8.64
C ARG A 108 5.33 -6.65 -7.53
N GLU A 109 4.56 -6.11 -6.60
CA GLU A 109 5.04 -5.66 -5.30
C GLU A 109 4.58 -6.58 -4.17
N LEU A 110 3.47 -7.29 -4.35
CA LEU A 110 2.78 -8.05 -3.32
C LEU A 110 2.85 -9.56 -3.58
N ASP A 111 3.07 -10.34 -2.52
CA ASP A 111 3.07 -11.80 -2.62
C ASP A 111 1.65 -12.39 -2.75
N ASP A 112 1.58 -13.66 -3.16
CA ASP A 112 0.29 -14.36 -3.32
C ASP A 112 -0.49 -14.46 -2.01
N LYS A 113 0.23 -14.61 -0.90
CA LYS A 113 -0.39 -14.76 0.41
C LYS A 113 -1.14 -13.50 0.80
N LEU A 114 -0.56 -12.31 0.59
CA LEU A 114 -1.25 -11.06 0.86
C LEU A 114 -2.44 -10.88 -0.07
N MET A 115 -2.24 -11.07 -1.37
CA MET A 115 -3.30 -10.88 -2.37
C MET A 115 -4.50 -11.78 -2.10
N LYS A 116 -4.29 -13.07 -1.80
CA LYS A 116 -5.37 -14.05 -1.57
C LYS A 116 -6.07 -13.95 -0.22
N ASN A 117 -5.41 -13.41 0.80
CA ASN A 117 -5.97 -13.32 2.16
C ASN A 117 -6.46 -11.91 2.53
N SER A 118 -6.42 -10.98 1.59
CA SER A 118 -6.92 -9.60 1.76
C SER A 118 -8.25 -9.40 1.04
N VAL A 119 -9.00 -8.39 1.45
CA VAL A 119 -10.12 -7.88 0.65
C VAL A 119 -9.55 -6.94 -0.41
N LEU A 120 -9.62 -7.36 -1.67
CA LEU A 120 -9.03 -6.64 -2.79
C LEU A 120 -10.03 -5.64 -3.39
N PHE A 121 -9.67 -4.36 -3.27
CA PHE A 121 -10.29 -3.24 -3.95
C PHE A 121 -9.42 -2.77 -5.10
N VAL A 122 -10.05 -2.31 -6.17
CA VAL A 122 -9.35 -1.74 -7.35
C VAL A 122 -9.98 -0.42 -7.75
N ASP A 123 -9.30 0.37 -8.56
CA ASP A 123 -9.90 1.53 -9.25
C ASP A 123 -10.81 1.08 -10.40
N SER A 124 -10.33 0.19 -11.28
CA SER A 124 -11.06 -0.41 -12.39
C SER A 124 -10.78 -1.91 -12.49
N ARG A 125 -11.84 -2.73 -12.54
CA ARG A 125 -11.70 -4.19 -12.74
C ARG A 125 -11.08 -4.53 -14.07
N GLU A 126 -11.40 -3.77 -15.12
CA GLU A 126 -10.90 -3.99 -16.47
C GLU A 126 -9.38 -3.78 -16.53
N ALA A 127 -8.92 -2.64 -16.01
CA ALA A 127 -7.48 -2.33 -15.94
C ALA A 127 -6.75 -3.31 -15.01
N ALA A 128 -7.32 -3.63 -13.83
CA ALA A 128 -6.71 -4.56 -12.89
C ALA A 128 -6.46 -5.95 -13.48
N ARG A 129 -7.36 -6.44 -14.34
CA ARG A 129 -7.25 -7.75 -14.98
C ARG A 129 -6.28 -7.79 -16.17
N THR A 130 -5.89 -6.63 -16.69
CA THR A 130 -5.06 -6.52 -17.90
C THR A 130 -3.66 -5.98 -17.61
N GLU A 131 -3.53 -5.11 -16.61
CA GLU A 131 -2.29 -4.37 -16.35
C GLU A 131 -1.63 -4.69 -15.00
N SER A 132 -2.37 -5.20 -14.02
CA SER A 132 -1.80 -5.45 -12.68
C SER A 132 -1.24 -6.86 -12.56
N GLY A 133 0.08 -7.01 -12.59
CA GLY A 133 0.72 -8.31 -12.33
C GLY A 133 0.44 -8.85 -10.94
N ASP A 134 0.23 -7.99 -9.94
CA ASP A 134 -0.20 -8.42 -8.59
C ASP A 134 -1.53 -9.17 -8.64
N VAL A 135 -2.48 -8.71 -9.46
CA VAL A 135 -3.81 -9.33 -9.60
C VAL A 135 -3.76 -10.53 -10.54
N ILE A 136 -3.17 -10.38 -11.72
CA ILE A 136 -3.12 -11.42 -12.77
C ILE A 136 -2.37 -12.65 -12.27
N LEU A 137 -1.18 -12.46 -11.68
CA LEU A 137 -0.31 -13.58 -11.31
C LEU A 137 -0.72 -14.24 -9.99
N SER A 138 -1.37 -13.50 -9.09
CA SER A 138 -1.90 -14.10 -7.85
C SER A 138 -3.22 -14.84 -8.06
N GLY A 139 -3.99 -14.46 -9.09
CA GLY A 139 -5.36 -14.94 -9.30
C GLY A 139 -6.32 -14.50 -8.19
N ALA A 140 -6.01 -13.41 -7.49
CA ALA A 140 -6.87 -12.89 -6.43
C ALA A 140 -8.20 -12.38 -6.98
N GLU A 141 -9.28 -12.67 -6.26
CA GLU A 141 -10.61 -12.19 -6.62
C GLU A 141 -10.77 -10.72 -6.27
N ILE A 142 -11.20 -9.91 -7.23
CA ILE A 142 -11.51 -8.50 -7.01
C ILE A 142 -12.87 -8.42 -6.31
N PHE A 143 -12.88 -7.92 -5.07
CA PHE A 143 -14.10 -7.78 -4.27
C PHE A 143 -14.99 -6.63 -4.78
N ALA A 144 -14.40 -5.46 -4.96
CA ALA A 144 -15.12 -4.25 -5.35
C ALA A 144 -14.21 -3.23 -6.06
N GLU A 145 -14.83 -2.38 -6.88
CA GLU A 145 -14.22 -1.12 -7.30
C GLU A 145 -14.41 -0.05 -6.22
N LEU A 146 -13.45 0.86 -6.07
CA LEU A 146 -13.54 1.93 -5.09
C LEU A 146 -14.79 2.81 -5.29
N GLY A 147 -15.21 2.99 -6.55
CA GLY A 147 -16.44 3.71 -6.89
C GLY A 147 -17.73 3.05 -6.38
N GLU A 148 -17.76 1.73 -6.26
CA GLU A 148 -18.89 1.00 -5.69
C GLU A 148 -18.98 1.19 -4.17
N VAL A 149 -17.83 1.26 -3.50
CA VAL A 149 -17.75 1.54 -2.06
C VAL A 149 -18.21 2.97 -1.76
N LEU A 150 -17.74 3.95 -2.56
CA LEU A 150 -18.16 5.35 -2.44
C LEU A 150 -19.67 5.54 -2.62
N LYS A 151 -20.31 4.73 -3.47
CA LYS A 151 -21.77 4.76 -3.70
C LYS A 151 -22.57 3.96 -2.66
N GLY A 152 -21.92 3.29 -1.72
CA GLY A 152 -22.58 2.42 -0.73
C GLY A 152 -23.11 1.10 -1.32
N ILE A 153 -22.70 0.72 -2.53
CA ILE A 153 -23.10 -0.53 -3.19
C ILE A 153 -22.33 -1.73 -2.60
N LYS A 154 -21.07 -1.50 -2.22
CA LYS A 154 -20.19 -2.48 -1.58
C LYS A 154 -19.67 -1.93 -0.24
N PRO A 155 -19.48 -2.79 0.78
CA PRO A 155 -18.94 -2.35 2.07
C PRO A 155 -17.42 -2.10 2.00
N ALA A 156 -16.90 -1.27 2.89
CA ALA A 156 -15.49 -0.91 2.97
C ALA A 156 -14.62 -1.89 3.79
N LEU A 157 -15.21 -2.65 4.73
CA LEU A 157 -14.56 -3.69 5.55
C LEU A 157 -13.20 -3.29 6.18
N PRO A 158 -13.08 -2.11 6.85
CA PRO A 158 -11.82 -1.62 7.44
C PRO A 158 -11.28 -2.47 8.60
N GLU A 159 -12.08 -3.41 9.13
CA GLU A 159 -11.66 -4.37 10.16
C GLU A 159 -10.85 -5.55 9.60
N LYS A 160 -10.84 -5.74 8.27
CA LYS A 160 -10.08 -6.79 7.59
C LYS A 160 -8.79 -6.22 7.02
N THR A 161 -7.84 -7.09 6.69
CA THR A 161 -6.70 -6.68 5.87
C THR A 161 -7.22 -6.34 4.47
N THR A 162 -7.00 -5.10 4.04
CA THR A 162 -7.51 -4.60 2.75
C THR A 162 -6.36 -4.20 1.83
N VAL A 163 -6.48 -4.51 0.55
CA VAL A 163 -5.56 -4.04 -0.49
C VAL A 163 -6.35 -3.18 -1.46
N PHE A 164 -5.91 -1.95 -1.67
CA PHE A 164 -6.36 -1.12 -2.78
C PHE A 164 -5.27 -1.11 -3.85
N LYS A 165 -5.52 -1.76 -4.99
CA LYS A 165 -4.63 -1.71 -6.15
C LYS A 165 -5.06 -0.54 -7.05
N SER A 166 -4.12 0.37 -7.29
CA SER A 166 -4.28 1.50 -8.21
C SER A 166 -3.42 1.31 -9.46
N LEU A 167 -3.96 1.69 -10.61
CA LEU A 167 -3.33 1.66 -11.92
C LEU A 167 -3.38 3.01 -12.63
N GLY A 168 -4.32 3.89 -12.28
CA GLY A 168 -4.43 5.24 -12.85
C GLY A 168 -5.86 5.74 -12.89
#